data_AF-A0A960J1K0-F1
#
_entry.id   AF-A0A960J1K0-F1
#
_cell.length_a   1.000
_cell.length_b   1.000
_cell.length_c   1.000
_cell.angle_alpha   90.00
_cell.angle_beta   90.00
_cell.angle_gamma   90.00
#
_symmetry.space_group_name_H-M   'P 1'
#
loop_
_entity.id
_entity.type
_entity.pdbx_description
1 polymer ?
#
loop_
_entity_poly.entity_id
_entity_poly.type
_entity_poly.pdbx_seq_one_letter_code
_entity_poly.pdbx_strand_id
1 'polypeptide(L)'
;TDENALNTDILPTLVDVLGIHTTWDFDGRSLFGDEPAPEDKPVFYASGPDSLSNDPAALLAVAERNHTRFPRPGWRGVAAVGGLGGLVGRPVSELTVADLADQLPRARWRPDHPESLLGLTARGGTVPLVLRGTFFLPDGAQPYELGLISLDGTVAGVAGDFEPGDNGRWRFRALLDFEQFREGDADVELLLVGGGDPPTFLRVPMG
;
A
#
# COMPACT_ATOMS: atom_id res chain seq x y z
N THR A 1 -9.25 21.10 -27.15
CA THR A 1 -8.54 20.62 -25.94
C THR A 1 -9.29 19.40 -25.48
N ASP A 2 -8.59 18.32 -25.11
CA ASP A 2 -9.25 17.10 -24.62
C ASP A 2 -9.70 17.36 -23.17
N GLU A 3 -11.00 17.40 -22.92
CA GLU A 3 -11.56 17.75 -21.61
C GLU A 3 -11.99 16.47 -20.88
N ASN A 4 -11.38 16.23 -19.72
CA ASN A 4 -11.71 15.07 -18.89
C ASN A 4 -13.15 15.17 -18.35
N ALA A 5 -13.94 14.11 -18.58
CA ALA A 5 -15.27 13.93 -18.02
C ALA A 5 -15.23 13.41 -16.57
N LEU A 6 -16.11 13.92 -15.70
CA LEU A 6 -16.35 13.39 -14.36
C LEU A 6 -17.58 12.46 -14.36
N ASN A 7 -17.64 11.53 -13.40
CA ASN A 7 -18.82 10.67 -13.26
C ASN A 7 -20.10 11.46 -12.96
N THR A 8 -19.98 12.62 -12.31
CA THR A 8 -21.09 13.55 -12.06
C THR A 8 -21.61 14.22 -13.32
N ASP A 9 -20.84 14.25 -14.40
CA ASP A 9 -21.23 14.84 -15.69
C ASP A 9 -22.12 13.89 -16.52
N ILE A 10 -22.16 12.60 -16.19
CA ILE A 10 -22.87 11.57 -16.98
C ILE A 10 -24.37 11.84 -17.04
N LEU A 11 -25.02 12.09 -15.90
CA LEU A 11 -26.46 12.34 -15.84
C LEU A 11 -26.89 13.64 -16.54
N PRO A 12 -26.30 14.81 -16.27
CA PRO A 12 -26.63 16.03 -16.99
C PRO A 12 -26.34 15.91 -18.50
N THR A 13 -25.28 15.20 -18.90
CA THR A 13 -25.00 14.91 -20.32
C THR A 13 -26.08 14.05 -20.97
N LEU A 14 -26.56 13.01 -20.29
CA LEU A 14 -27.64 12.16 -20.82
C LEU A 14 -28.96 12.93 -20.94
N VAL A 15 -29.28 13.77 -19.97
CA VAL A 15 -30.47 14.63 -20.00
C VAL A 15 -30.44 15.57 -21.19
N ASP A 16 -29.29 16.20 -21.43
CA ASP A 16 -29.08 17.12 -22.56
C ASP A 16 -29.16 16.41 -23.91
N VAL A 17 -28.40 15.32 -24.10
CA VAL A 17 -28.40 14.51 -25.35
C VAL A 17 -29.79 13.94 -25.67
N LEU A 18 -30.54 13.53 -24.66
CA LEU A 18 -31.89 12.97 -24.84
C LEU A 18 -32.99 14.05 -24.91
N GLY A 19 -32.66 15.33 -24.74
CA GLY A 19 -33.61 16.43 -24.75
C GLY A 19 -34.65 16.36 -23.62
N ILE A 20 -34.29 15.76 -22.48
CA ILE A 20 -35.19 15.59 -21.34
C ILE A 20 -35.31 16.92 -20.61
N HIS A 21 -36.53 17.42 -20.44
CA HIS A 21 -36.78 18.64 -19.67
C HIS A 21 -37.02 18.26 -18.21
N THR A 22 -36.11 18.66 -17.32
CA THR A 22 -36.16 18.36 -15.88
C THR A 22 -35.93 19.63 -15.06
N THR A 23 -36.37 19.61 -13.80
CA THR A 23 -36.15 20.68 -12.82
C THR A 23 -35.14 20.27 -11.75
N TRP A 24 -34.30 19.27 -12.04
CA TRP A 24 -33.27 18.80 -11.13
C TRP A 24 -32.02 19.69 -11.25
N ASP A 25 -31.46 20.05 -10.10
CA ASP A 25 -30.12 20.63 -10.04
C ASP A 25 -29.10 19.49 -10.05
N PHE A 26 -28.10 19.59 -10.94
CA PHE A 26 -27.03 18.60 -11.07
C PHE A 26 -25.73 19.15 -10.49
N ASP A 27 -24.96 18.28 -9.84
CA ASP A 27 -23.62 18.61 -9.33
C ASP A 27 -22.55 18.66 -10.44
N GLY A 28 -22.83 18.06 -11.60
CA GLY A 28 -21.96 18.07 -12.79
C GLY A 28 -22.58 18.85 -13.96
N ARG A 29 -21.85 18.90 -15.08
CA ARG A 29 -22.27 19.63 -16.29
C ARG A 29 -22.51 18.68 -17.48
N SER A 30 -23.25 19.15 -18.48
CA SER A 30 -23.28 18.43 -19.78
C SER A 30 -21.94 18.59 -20.50
N LEU A 31 -21.40 17.49 -21.01
CA LEU A 31 -20.19 17.48 -21.84
C LEU A 31 -20.42 17.97 -23.27
N PHE A 32 -21.68 18.13 -23.68
CA PHE A 32 -22.07 18.70 -24.97
C PHE A 32 -22.63 20.12 -24.85
N GLY A 33 -22.70 20.66 -23.63
CA GLY A 33 -23.16 22.03 -23.36
C GLY A 33 -22.02 23.06 -23.39
N ASP A 34 -22.42 24.33 -23.31
CA ASP A 34 -21.50 25.48 -23.35
C ASP A 34 -20.92 25.86 -21.96
N GLU A 35 -21.26 25.11 -20.90
CA GLU A 35 -20.77 25.40 -19.55
C GLU A 35 -19.26 25.08 -19.43
N PRO A 36 -18.46 26.05 -18.95
CA PRO A 36 -17.02 25.85 -18.80
C PRO A 36 -16.74 24.79 -17.73
N ALA A 37 -15.64 24.05 -17.90
CA ALA A 37 -15.18 23.12 -16.88
C ALA A 37 -14.89 23.85 -15.54
N PRO A 38 -15.17 23.23 -14.39
CA PRO A 38 -14.83 23.80 -13.09
C PRO A 38 -13.33 24.07 -12.97
N GLU A 39 -12.96 25.16 -12.29
CA GLU A 39 -11.55 25.52 -12.04
C GLU A 39 -10.81 24.46 -11.21
N ASP A 40 -11.54 23.74 -10.34
CA ASP A 40 -11.03 22.70 -9.46
C ASP A 40 -11.80 21.39 -9.64
N LYS A 41 -11.08 20.27 -9.66
CA LYS A 41 -11.67 18.94 -9.86
C LYS A 41 -11.71 18.17 -8.53
N PRO A 42 -12.89 17.74 -8.06
CA PRO A 42 -12.97 16.92 -6.87
C PRO A 42 -12.35 15.54 -7.13
N VAL A 43 -11.42 15.14 -6.25
CA VAL A 43 -10.81 13.82 -6.19
C VAL A 43 -11.14 13.19 -4.86
N PHE A 44 -11.72 12.01 -4.90
CA PHE A 44 -12.09 11.27 -3.71
C PHE A 44 -10.91 10.41 -3.26
N TYR A 45 -10.28 10.79 -2.15
CA TYR A 45 -9.29 9.97 -1.46
C TYR A 45 -9.95 9.17 -0.33
N ALA A 46 -9.26 8.16 0.20
CA ALA A 46 -9.71 7.42 1.37
C ALA A 46 -9.91 8.30 2.63
N SER A 47 -9.29 9.50 2.65
CA SER A 47 -9.44 10.53 3.69
C SER A 47 -10.60 11.49 3.46
N GLY A 48 -11.39 11.33 2.39
CA GLY A 48 -12.47 12.22 2.01
C GLY A 48 -12.22 12.95 0.68
N PRO A 49 -13.21 13.74 0.21
CA PRO A 49 -13.07 14.55 -0.98
C PRO A 49 -12.03 15.66 -0.77
N ASP A 50 -11.10 15.76 -1.71
CA ASP A 50 -10.14 16.86 -1.85
C ASP A 50 -10.30 17.43 -3.28
N SER A 51 -9.74 18.60 -3.58
CA SER A 51 -9.73 19.13 -4.95
C SER A 51 -8.32 19.17 -5.53
N LEU A 52 -8.18 18.78 -6.79
CA LEU A 52 -6.98 19.04 -7.57
C LEU A 52 -7.20 20.33 -8.35
N SER A 53 -6.41 21.35 -8.03
CA SER A 53 -6.38 22.59 -8.77
C SER A 53 -5.66 22.42 -10.10
N ASN A 54 -6.10 23.17 -11.11
CA ASN A 54 -5.42 23.28 -12.40
C ASN A 54 -4.26 24.29 -12.39
N ASP A 55 -3.97 24.94 -11.25
CA ASP A 55 -2.80 25.82 -11.07
C ASP A 55 -1.49 25.02 -10.99
N PRO A 56 -0.47 25.32 -11.83
CA PRO A 56 0.85 24.70 -11.75
C PRO A 56 1.48 24.69 -10.35
N ALA A 57 1.28 25.74 -9.54
CA ALA A 57 1.85 25.79 -8.19
C ALA A 57 1.17 24.80 -7.24
N ALA A 58 -0.15 24.66 -7.33
CA ALA A 58 -0.91 23.66 -6.56
C ALA A 58 -0.58 22.22 -7.00
N LEU A 59 -0.38 21.99 -8.30
CA LEU A 59 0.09 20.69 -8.82
C LEU A 59 1.49 20.34 -8.30
N LEU A 60 2.41 21.32 -8.27
CA LEU A 60 3.74 21.14 -7.69
C LEU A 60 3.68 20.85 -6.18
N ALA A 61 2.78 21.50 -5.44
CA ALA A 61 2.58 21.23 -4.02
C ALA A 61 2.04 19.80 -3.76
N VAL A 62 1.12 19.31 -4.60
CA VAL A 62 0.64 17.91 -4.55
C VAL A 62 1.76 16.94 -4.92
N ALA A 63 2.55 17.28 -5.94
CA ALA A 63 3.71 16.48 -6.34
C ALA A 63 4.76 16.41 -5.23
N GLU A 64 5.06 17.52 -4.54
CA GLU A 64 6.02 17.58 -3.44
C GLU A 64 5.50 16.83 -2.19
N ARG A 65 4.21 16.99 -1.87
CA ARG A 65 3.53 16.21 -0.82
C ARG A 65 3.61 14.71 -1.10
N ASN A 66 3.32 14.31 -2.34
CA ASN A 66 3.38 12.92 -2.75
C ASN A 66 4.83 12.43 -2.85
N HIS A 67 5.80 13.27 -3.20
CA HIS A 67 7.22 12.94 -3.21
C HIS A 67 7.75 12.68 -1.79
N THR A 68 7.25 13.43 -0.80
CA THR A 68 7.57 13.16 0.62
C THR A 68 7.05 11.79 1.05
N ARG A 69 5.90 11.37 0.54
CA ARG A 69 5.27 10.08 0.88
C ARG A 69 5.79 8.92 0.03
N PHE A 70 6.14 9.17 -1.23
CA PHE A 70 6.61 8.24 -2.25
C PHE A 70 7.87 8.82 -2.91
N PRO A 71 9.01 8.80 -2.21
CA PRO A 71 10.24 9.46 -2.69
C PRO A 71 10.89 8.77 -3.88
N ARG A 72 10.45 7.54 -4.20
CA ARG A 72 10.94 6.76 -5.34
C ARG A 72 9.79 6.49 -6.31
N PRO A 73 10.03 6.56 -7.63
CA PRO A 73 9.03 6.18 -8.62
C PRO A 73 8.79 4.66 -8.65
N GLY A 74 7.64 4.26 -9.19
CA GLY A 74 7.29 2.85 -9.43
C GLY A 74 6.79 2.10 -8.20
N TRP A 75 6.49 0.81 -8.37
CA TRP A 75 5.88 -0.03 -7.34
C TRP A 75 6.79 -0.25 -6.13
N ARG A 76 8.10 -0.33 -6.35
CA ARG A 76 9.09 -0.31 -5.28
C ARG A 76 8.96 0.91 -4.37
N GLY A 77 8.68 2.08 -4.92
CA GLY A 77 8.47 3.30 -4.13
C GLY A 77 7.23 3.23 -3.25
N VAL A 78 6.17 2.58 -3.74
CA VAL A 78 4.93 2.33 -3.00
C VAL A 78 5.15 1.31 -1.88
N ALA A 79 5.91 0.25 -2.12
CA ALA A 79 6.26 -0.74 -1.11
C ALA A 79 7.27 -0.22 -0.05
N ALA A 80 8.00 0.85 -0.39
CA ALA A 80 9.00 1.51 0.45
C ALA A 80 8.45 2.65 1.31
N VAL A 81 7.13 2.79 1.47
CA VAL A 81 6.57 3.82 2.35
C VAL A 81 6.92 3.52 3.81
N GLY A 82 7.40 4.54 4.54
CA GLY A 82 7.73 4.46 5.97
C GLY A 82 9.24 4.54 6.26
N GLY A 83 9.60 4.63 7.55
CA GLY A 83 10.98 4.87 7.99
C GLY A 83 11.99 3.77 7.60
N LEU A 84 11.51 2.57 7.25
CA LEU A 84 12.34 1.45 6.80
C LEU A 84 12.42 1.33 5.26
N GLY A 85 11.80 2.24 4.52
CA GLY A 85 11.71 2.23 3.06
C GLY A 85 13.04 2.16 2.32
N GLY A 86 14.09 2.70 2.93
CA GLY A 86 15.46 2.63 2.43
C GLY A 86 15.96 1.20 2.20
N LEU A 87 15.38 0.22 2.89
CA LEU A 87 15.78 -1.19 2.87
C LEU A 87 15.07 -2.02 1.79
N VAL A 88 13.97 -1.53 1.20
CA VAL A 88 13.25 -2.28 0.15
C VAL A 88 14.14 -2.46 -1.08
N GLY A 89 14.23 -3.71 -1.53
CA GLY A 89 15.11 -4.19 -2.60
C GLY A 89 16.49 -4.65 -2.12
N ARG A 90 16.83 -4.52 -0.83
CA ARG A 90 18.09 -5.03 -0.29
C ARG A 90 17.99 -6.53 0.03
N PRO A 91 19.07 -7.30 -0.16
CA PRO A 91 19.14 -8.67 0.34
C PRO A 91 19.07 -8.71 1.87
N VAL A 92 18.32 -9.67 2.42
CA VAL A 92 18.23 -9.93 3.87
C VAL A 92 19.60 -10.30 4.44
N SER A 93 20.47 -10.92 3.64
CA SER A 93 21.85 -11.25 4.01
C SER A 93 22.74 -10.04 4.31
N GLU A 94 22.32 -8.83 3.92
CA GLU A 94 23.03 -7.58 4.25
C GLU A 94 22.48 -6.88 5.51
N LEU A 95 21.48 -7.48 6.16
CA LEU A 95 20.88 -6.97 7.38
C LEU A 95 21.42 -7.77 8.59
N THR A 96 21.47 -7.12 9.75
CA THR A 96 21.71 -7.82 11.01
C THR A 96 20.41 -8.48 11.45
N VAL A 97 20.30 -9.80 11.27
CA VAL A 97 19.10 -10.58 11.62
C VAL A 97 19.43 -11.60 12.71
N ALA A 98 18.60 -11.66 13.74
CA ALA A 98 18.58 -12.71 14.76
C ALA A 98 17.22 -13.42 14.76
N ASP A 99 17.15 -14.66 15.23
CA ASP A 99 15.89 -15.38 15.30
C ASP A 99 15.13 -15.00 16.59
N LEU A 100 13.88 -14.57 16.44
CA LEU A 100 13.04 -14.17 17.58
C LEU A 100 12.78 -15.34 18.53
N ALA A 101 12.78 -16.58 18.01
CA ALA A 101 12.58 -17.80 18.80
C ALA A 101 13.63 -17.98 19.90
N ASP A 102 14.85 -17.44 19.72
CA ASP A 102 15.90 -17.53 20.74
C ASP A 102 15.54 -16.75 22.00
N GLN A 103 14.74 -15.68 21.84
CA GLN A 103 14.29 -14.82 22.94
C GLN A 103 12.86 -15.16 23.39
N LEU A 104 11.98 -15.42 22.42
CA LEU A 104 10.57 -15.73 22.61
C LEU A 104 10.24 -17.03 21.84
N PRO A 105 10.46 -18.22 22.42
CA PRO A 105 10.30 -19.51 21.73
C PRO A 105 8.88 -19.80 21.24
N ARG A 106 7.90 -19.06 21.76
CA ARG A 106 6.50 -19.13 21.34
C ARG A 106 6.14 -17.96 20.42
N ALA A 107 7.06 -17.20 19.86
CA ALA A 107 6.72 -16.24 18.82
C ALA A 107 6.49 -16.96 17.50
N ARG A 108 5.41 -16.62 16.80
CA ARG A 108 5.13 -17.19 15.46
C ARG A 108 4.26 -16.26 14.64
N TRP A 109 4.37 -16.33 13.33
CA TRP A 109 3.53 -15.59 12.39
C TRP A 109 3.03 -16.47 11.25
N ARG A 110 2.02 -15.99 10.55
CA ARG A 110 1.56 -16.55 9.29
C ARG A 110 0.91 -15.47 8.41
N PRO A 111 1.00 -15.59 7.07
CA PRO A 111 0.13 -14.84 6.18
C PRO A 111 -1.32 -15.32 6.33
N ASP A 112 -2.28 -14.43 6.08
CA ASP A 112 -3.71 -14.78 6.17
C ASP A 112 -4.15 -15.64 4.97
N HIS A 113 -3.48 -15.49 3.82
CA HIS A 113 -3.74 -16.21 2.56
C HIS A 113 -2.45 -16.85 2.01
N PRO A 114 -1.87 -17.86 2.68
CA PRO A 114 -0.63 -18.51 2.25
C PRO A 114 -0.71 -19.09 0.83
N GLU A 115 -1.89 -19.52 0.40
CA GLU A 115 -2.14 -20.05 -0.94
C GLU A 115 -1.85 -19.04 -2.07
N SER A 116 -1.92 -17.73 -1.77
CA SER A 116 -1.62 -16.68 -2.74
C SER A 116 -0.13 -16.54 -3.07
N LEU A 117 0.73 -17.22 -2.31
CA LEU A 117 2.19 -17.24 -2.50
C LEU A 117 2.68 -18.50 -3.22
N LEU A 118 1.76 -19.40 -3.60
CA LEU A 118 2.09 -20.67 -4.26
C LEU A 118 1.77 -20.60 -5.76
N GLY A 119 2.58 -21.27 -6.58
CA GLY A 119 2.32 -21.43 -8.01
C GLY A 119 2.17 -20.12 -8.78
N LEU A 120 2.93 -19.08 -8.42
CA LEU A 120 2.90 -17.78 -9.08
C LEU A 120 3.36 -17.94 -10.53
N THR A 121 2.67 -17.27 -11.45
CA THR A 121 2.97 -17.33 -12.89
C THR A 121 3.52 -16.01 -13.37
N ALA A 122 4.56 -16.06 -14.22
CA ALA A 122 5.16 -14.86 -14.79
C ALA A 122 4.26 -14.12 -15.80
N ARG A 123 3.15 -14.75 -16.25
CA ARG A 123 2.20 -14.15 -17.22
C ARG A 123 0.76 -14.52 -16.89
N GLY A 124 -0.10 -13.50 -16.79
CA GLY A 124 -1.55 -13.67 -16.71
C GLY A 124 -2.08 -14.17 -15.36
N GLY A 125 -1.22 -14.33 -14.35
CA GLY A 125 -1.60 -14.67 -12.98
C GLY A 125 -1.85 -13.46 -12.09
N THR A 126 -2.49 -13.71 -10.95
CA THR A 126 -2.64 -12.74 -9.86
C THR A 126 -1.41 -12.75 -8.98
N VAL A 127 -0.77 -11.59 -8.79
CA VAL A 127 0.37 -11.42 -7.88
C VAL A 127 -0.09 -10.62 -6.66
N PRO A 128 0.17 -11.08 -5.42
CA PRO A 128 -0.33 -10.41 -4.24
C PRO A 128 0.40 -9.08 -4.00
N LEU A 129 -0.33 -7.97 -4.15
CA LEU A 129 0.18 -6.62 -3.88
C LEU A 129 0.13 -6.26 -2.40
N VAL A 130 -0.83 -6.83 -1.66
CA VAL A 130 -1.04 -6.57 -0.25
C VAL A 130 -0.89 -7.88 0.50
N LEU A 131 0.12 -7.96 1.37
CA LEU A 131 0.22 -9.04 2.33
C LEU A 131 -0.48 -8.64 3.62
N ARG A 132 -1.38 -9.51 4.08
CA ARG A 132 -1.92 -9.46 5.43
C ARG A 132 -1.40 -10.66 6.18
N GLY A 133 -1.08 -10.44 7.45
CA GLY A 133 -0.66 -11.54 8.30
C GLY A 133 -1.01 -11.28 9.74
N THR A 134 -0.93 -12.37 10.48
CA THR A 134 -1.13 -12.40 11.92
C THR A 134 0.12 -12.96 12.56
N PHE A 135 0.63 -12.29 13.59
CA PHE A 135 1.68 -12.84 14.44
C PHE A 135 1.25 -12.84 15.90
N PHE A 136 1.92 -13.69 16.68
CA PHE A 136 1.76 -13.78 18.11
C PHE A 136 3.08 -13.49 18.78
N LEU A 137 3.04 -12.62 19.79
CA LEU A 137 4.13 -12.38 20.72
C LEU A 137 3.69 -12.82 22.13
N PRO A 138 4.43 -13.73 22.79
CA PRO A 138 4.11 -14.16 24.17
C PRO A 138 4.35 -13.04 25.18
N ASP A 139 3.84 -13.26 26.40
CA ASP A 139 4.21 -12.51 27.62
C ASP A 139 3.99 -11.00 27.55
N GLY A 140 3.02 -10.55 26.75
CA GLY A 140 2.67 -9.13 26.61
C GLY A 140 3.67 -8.32 25.80
N ALA A 141 4.62 -8.96 25.12
CA ALA A 141 5.55 -8.29 24.23
C ALA A 141 4.81 -7.57 23.08
N GLN A 142 5.32 -6.40 22.72
CA GLN A 142 4.74 -5.55 21.69
C GLN A 142 5.76 -5.34 20.56
N PRO A 143 5.31 -5.32 19.30
CA PRO A 143 6.18 -4.99 18.18
C PRO A 143 6.54 -3.50 18.20
N TYR A 144 7.64 -3.13 17.56
CA TYR A 144 7.85 -1.75 17.12
C TYR A 144 6.81 -1.38 16.05
N GLU A 145 6.65 -0.09 15.74
CA GLU A 145 5.61 0.38 14.79
C GLU A 145 5.76 -0.15 13.36
N LEU A 146 6.96 -0.60 12.98
CA LEU A 146 7.28 -1.08 11.64
C LEU A 146 8.05 -2.39 11.68
N GLY A 147 7.95 -3.15 10.58
CA GLY A 147 8.75 -4.32 10.27
C GLY A 147 9.02 -4.40 8.76
N LEU A 148 9.63 -5.50 8.33
CA LEU A 148 9.89 -5.80 6.93
C LEU A 148 9.25 -7.13 6.54
N ILE A 149 8.83 -7.21 5.29
CA ILE A 149 8.54 -8.48 4.62
C ILE A 149 9.65 -8.74 3.61
N SER A 150 10.21 -9.94 3.65
CA SER A 150 11.10 -10.44 2.60
C SER A 150 10.36 -11.42 1.67
N LEU A 151 10.76 -11.43 0.40
CA LEU A 151 10.43 -12.46 -0.57
C LEU A 151 11.74 -13.03 -1.13
N ASP A 152 11.91 -14.34 -1.07
CA ASP A 152 13.08 -15.06 -1.57
C ASP A 152 14.41 -14.44 -1.09
N GLY A 153 14.47 -14.04 0.19
CA GLY A 153 15.63 -13.41 0.81
C GLY A 153 15.91 -11.96 0.41
N THR A 154 14.98 -11.28 -0.26
CA THR A 154 15.07 -9.84 -0.58
C THR A 154 13.94 -9.07 0.09
N VAL A 155 14.22 -7.89 0.65
CA VAL A 155 13.18 -7.06 1.27
C VAL A 155 12.19 -6.56 0.22
N ALA A 156 10.95 -7.04 0.31
CA ALA A 156 9.89 -6.77 -0.65
C ALA A 156 8.98 -5.60 -0.23
N GLY A 157 8.89 -5.30 1.06
CA GLY A 157 8.04 -4.21 1.54
C GLY A 157 8.19 -3.93 3.03
N VAL A 158 7.62 -2.80 3.45
CA VAL A 158 7.54 -2.40 4.86
C VAL A 158 6.21 -2.87 5.43
N ALA A 159 6.27 -3.65 6.51
CA ALA A 159 5.10 -4.01 7.31
C ALA A 159 4.83 -2.92 8.34
N GLY A 160 3.55 -2.61 8.56
CA GLY A 160 3.13 -1.68 9.60
C GLY A 160 1.66 -1.86 9.92
N ASP A 161 1.07 -0.80 10.51
CA ASP A 161 -0.33 -0.80 10.92
C ASP A 161 -0.63 -1.99 11.84
N PHE A 162 0.24 -2.17 12.85
CA PHE A 162 0.14 -3.28 13.78
C PHE A 162 -1.05 -3.08 14.70
N GLU A 163 -2.14 -3.77 14.39
CA GLU A 163 -3.38 -3.74 15.15
C GLU A 163 -3.34 -4.82 16.23
N PRO A 164 -3.46 -4.48 17.53
CA PRO A 164 -3.56 -5.48 18.58
C PRO A 164 -4.84 -6.29 18.42
N GLY A 165 -4.74 -7.59 18.69
CA GLY A 165 -5.86 -8.50 18.86
C GLY A 165 -5.82 -9.18 20.22
N ASP A 166 -6.64 -10.20 20.40
CA ASP A 166 -6.73 -10.90 21.68
C ASP A 166 -5.51 -11.79 21.94
N ASN A 167 -5.14 -11.92 23.22
CA ASN A 167 -4.16 -12.88 23.71
C ASN A 167 -2.78 -12.78 23.02
N GLY A 168 -2.23 -11.56 22.90
CA GLY A 168 -0.89 -11.35 22.33
C GLY A 168 -0.80 -11.54 20.81
N ARG A 169 -1.95 -11.62 20.13
CA ARG A 169 -2.01 -11.60 18.66
C ARG A 169 -1.97 -10.18 18.12
N TRP A 170 -1.36 -10.03 16.97
CA TRP A 170 -1.24 -8.78 16.23
C TRP A 170 -1.53 -9.04 14.76
N ARG A 171 -2.22 -8.11 14.12
CA ARG A 171 -2.46 -8.11 12.67
C ARG A 171 -1.64 -7.02 12.02
N PHE A 172 -1.23 -7.26 10.79
CA PHE A 172 -0.44 -6.28 10.04
C PHE A 172 -0.80 -6.24 8.57
N ARG A 173 -0.36 -5.18 7.90
CA ARG A 173 -0.45 -5.03 6.45
C ARG A 173 0.90 -4.61 5.90
N ALA A 174 1.22 -5.11 4.72
CA ALA A 174 2.39 -4.67 3.95
C ALA A 174 2.01 -4.57 2.46
N LEU A 175 2.50 -3.52 1.80
CA LEU A 175 2.51 -3.44 0.35
C LEU A 175 3.82 -4.06 -0.16
N LEU A 176 3.71 -4.95 -1.14
CA LEU A 176 4.86 -5.68 -1.69
C LEU A 176 5.25 -5.13 -3.06
N ASP A 177 6.55 -5.01 -3.30
CA ASP A 177 7.12 -4.73 -4.61
C ASP A 177 6.95 -5.97 -5.49
N PHE A 178 5.87 -6.00 -6.28
CA PHE A 178 5.52 -7.21 -7.02
C PHE A 178 6.53 -7.61 -8.08
N GLU A 179 7.39 -6.67 -8.50
CA GLU A 179 8.47 -6.92 -9.45
C GLU A 179 9.52 -7.89 -8.88
N GLN A 180 9.48 -8.15 -7.56
CA GLN A 180 10.35 -9.13 -6.90
C GLN A 180 9.80 -10.57 -6.96
N PHE A 181 8.52 -10.78 -7.28
CA PHE A 181 7.98 -12.13 -7.40
C PHE A 181 8.57 -12.85 -8.60
N ARG A 182 8.82 -14.14 -8.40
CA ARG A 182 9.31 -15.06 -9.42
C ARG A 182 8.25 -16.13 -9.68
N GLU A 183 8.39 -16.78 -10.82
CA GLU A 183 7.55 -17.93 -11.13
C GLU A 183 7.82 -19.07 -10.14
N GLY A 184 6.75 -19.67 -9.60
CA GLY A 184 6.82 -20.71 -8.58
C GLY A 184 6.31 -20.27 -7.20
N ASP A 185 6.76 -20.97 -6.17
CA ASP A 185 6.40 -20.67 -4.79
C ASP A 185 7.34 -19.59 -4.24
N ALA A 186 6.78 -18.58 -3.56
CA ALA A 186 7.55 -17.53 -2.92
C ALA A 186 7.83 -17.88 -1.46
N ASP A 187 9.10 -17.80 -1.06
CA ASP A 187 9.47 -17.86 0.36
C ASP A 187 9.27 -16.48 1.00
N VAL A 188 8.56 -16.41 2.11
CA VAL A 188 8.19 -15.16 2.77
C VAL A 188 8.64 -15.17 4.22
N GLU A 189 9.24 -14.07 4.68
CA GLU A 189 9.61 -13.89 6.08
C GLU A 189 9.08 -12.56 6.62
N LEU A 190 8.72 -12.56 7.91
CA LEU A 190 8.45 -11.36 8.69
C LEU A 190 9.65 -11.05 9.58
N LEU A 191 10.19 -9.84 9.43
CA LEU A 191 11.29 -9.32 10.24
C LEU A 191 10.80 -8.13 11.06
N LEU A 192 10.72 -8.29 12.39
CA LEU A 192 10.38 -7.19 13.30
C LEU A 192 11.63 -6.43 13.71
N VAL A 193 11.52 -5.14 14.01
CA VAL A 193 12.66 -4.39 14.57
C VAL A 193 12.93 -4.89 16.00
N GLY A 194 14.19 -5.17 16.33
CA GLY A 194 14.65 -5.58 17.67
C GLY A 194 15.40 -4.50 18.45
N GLY A 195 15.74 -3.39 17.81
CA GLY A 195 16.48 -2.26 18.40
C GLY A 195 17.92 -2.11 17.87
N GLY A 196 18.62 -1.07 18.34
CA GLY A 196 19.99 -0.72 17.93
C GLY A 196 20.09 0.34 16.82
N ASP A 197 21.29 0.87 16.61
CA ASP A 197 21.65 1.74 15.48
C ASP A 197 23.04 1.31 14.92
N PRO A 198 23.11 0.67 13.73
CA PRO A 198 21.98 0.33 12.85
C PRO A 198 21.03 -0.71 13.48
N PRO A 199 19.76 -0.76 13.03
CA PRO A 199 18.76 -1.64 13.63
C PRO A 199 19.09 -3.12 13.41
N THR A 200 18.92 -3.91 14.46
CA THR A 200 18.83 -5.37 14.39
C THR A 200 17.39 -5.76 14.09
N PHE A 201 17.21 -6.75 13.22
CA PHE A 201 15.93 -7.33 12.89
C PHE A 201 15.76 -8.71 13.52
N LEU A 202 14.53 -9.03 13.90
CA LEU A 202 14.15 -10.27 14.54
C LEU A 202 13.26 -11.06 13.58
N ARG A 203 13.77 -12.18 13.06
CA ARG A 203 12.99 -13.10 12.24
C ARG A 203 11.93 -13.77 13.11
N VAL A 204 10.67 -13.58 12.75
CA VAL A 204 9.57 -14.28 13.41
C VAL A 204 9.42 -15.66 12.76
N PRO A 205 9.45 -16.76 13.52
CA PRO A 205 9.22 -18.09 12.96
C PRO A 205 7.85 -18.20 12.30
N MET A 206 7.78 -18.80 11.13
CA MET A 206 6.49 -19.13 10.52
C MET A 206 5.85 -20.30 11.30
N GLY A 207 4.54 -20.25 11.54
CA GLY A 207 3.81 -21.24 12.35
C GLY A 207 2.52 -21.74 11.74
#